data_AF-A0A8R7V8C6-F1
#
_entry.id   AF-A0A8R7V8C6-F1
#
_cell.length_a   1.000
_cell.length_b   1.000
_cell.length_c   1.000
_cell.angle_alpha   90.00
_cell.angle_beta   90.00
_cell.angle_gamma   90.00
#
_symmetry.space_group_name_H-M   'P 1'
#
loop_
_entity.id
_entity.type
_entity.pdbx_description
1 polymer ?
#
loop_
_entity_poly.entity_id
_entity_poly.type
_entity_poly.pdbx_seq_one_letter_code
_entity_poly.pdbx_strand_id
1 'polypeptide(L)'
;MGFDGANVGLMTRGDSCVVAELQPSGDGSGRATLLRYTVGQYKWAVTELAYSPPLHRQWFCEGVVSHGGMLWWVELSYGLLACDPYSDKPELLHVPLPTIIDPLTGKVANLANRASHSCVKASSGRLRYVQIHGDPAAPVVSTWALTEAGKWNPERRVPLPDIWADESYLDAMLPGSIPALALLDPADPDKLYFFLGSCIFAVDLRRRKVVESGEFDMPESPNQLIVRSSHLVHAWQYDPSSSRKHIFFILLLFD
;
A
#
# COMPACT_ATOMS: atom_id res chain seq x y z
N MET A 1 -17.24 16.43 -6.58
CA MET A 1 -16.25 15.90 -7.54
C MET A 1 -14.97 15.70 -6.76
N GLY A 2 -14.75 14.49 -6.26
CA GLY A 2 -13.48 14.10 -5.63
C GLY A 2 -12.59 13.54 -6.73
N PHE A 3 -11.43 14.15 -6.94
CA PHE A 3 -10.34 13.51 -7.65
C PHE A 3 -9.91 12.32 -6.80
N ASP A 4 -10.16 11.08 -7.24
CA ASP A 4 -9.46 9.94 -6.65
C ASP A 4 -9.42 8.74 -7.60
N GLY A 5 -8.42 8.74 -8.48
CA GLY A 5 -8.10 7.60 -9.34
C GLY A 5 -7.64 6.35 -8.56
N ALA A 6 -7.49 6.44 -7.23
CA ALA A 6 -7.07 5.35 -6.36
C ALA A 6 -8.04 4.16 -6.32
N ASN A 7 -9.29 4.34 -6.77
CA ASN A 7 -10.30 3.27 -6.88
C ASN A 7 -10.17 2.40 -8.13
N VAL A 8 -9.26 2.75 -9.06
CA VAL A 8 -9.12 2.07 -10.35
C VAL A 8 -7.98 1.07 -10.31
N GLY A 9 -8.28 -0.19 -10.59
CA GLY A 9 -7.31 -1.27 -10.72
C GLY A 9 -7.15 -1.74 -12.15
N LEU A 10 -5.98 -2.29 -12.45
CA LEU A 10 -5.65 -2.93 -13.73
C LEU A 10 -5.29 -4.39 -13.48
N MET A 11 -5.81 -5.30 -14.29
CA MET A 11 -5.40 -6.69 -14.29
C MET A 11 -5.21 -7.21 -15.69
N THR A 12 -4.07 -7.88 -15.92
CA THR A 12 -3.80 -8.63 -17.14
C THR A 12 -3.98 -10.13 -16.89
N ARG A 13 -4.56 -10.83 -17.86
CA ARG A 13 -4.70 -12.30 -17.87
C ARG A 13 -4.45 -12.79 -19.29
N GLY A 14 -3.28 -13.37 -19.54
CA GLY A 14 -2.81 -13.63 -20.90
C GLY A 14 -2.70 -12.34 -21.70
N ASP A 15 -3.26 -12.32 -22.91
CA ASP A 15 -3.28 -11.14 -23.79
C ASP A 15 -4.45 -10.17 -23.49
N SER A 16 -5.30 -10.51 -22.52
CA SER A 16 -6.44 -9.67 -22.13
C SER A 16 -6.08 -8.74 -20.98
N CYS A 17 -6.68 -7.55 -20.99
CA CYS A 17 -6.48 -6.53 -19.98
C CYS A 17 -7.82 -5.92 -19.59
N VAL A 18 -8.06 -5.82 -18.28
CA VAL A 18 -9.27 -5.23 -17.71
C VAL A 18 -8.88 -4.13 -16.73
N VAL A 19 -9.49 -2.97 -16.94
CA VAL A 19 -9.54 -1.87 -15.98
C VAL A 19 -10.83 -2.03 -15.19
N ALA A 20 -10.78 -1.94 -13.87
CA ALA A 20 -11.99 -1.97 -13.05
C ALA A 20 -11.96 -0.91 -11.96
N GLU A 21 -13.11 -0.31 -11.70
CA GLU A 21 -13.33 0.66 -10.62
C GLU A 21 -14.42 0.12 -9.69
N LEU A 22 -14.16 0.16 -8.39
CA LEU A 22 -15.14 -0.21 -7.37
C LEU A 22 -15.63 1.04 -6.65
N GLN A 23 -16.95 1.19 -6.57
CA GLN A 23 -17.62 2.30 -5.92
C GLN A 23 -18.60 1.80 -4.84
N PRO A 24 -18.13 1.53 -3.61
CA PRO A 24 -19.02 1.22 -2.50
C PRO A 24 -19.91 2.42 -2.14
N SER A 25 -21.19 2.18 -1.87
CA SER A 25 -22.17 3.24 -1.62
C SER A 25 -21.91 4.06 -0.35
N GLY A 26 -21.35 3.43 0.69
CA GLY A 26 -21.11 4.05 1.99
C GLY A 26 -22.37 4.43 2.79
N ASP A 27 -23.55 4.09 2.28
CA ASP A 27 -24.87 4.45 2.85
C ASP A 27 -25.45 3.39 3.81
N GLY A 28 -24.67 2.38 4.18
CA GLY A 28 -25.09 1.27 5.03
C GLY A 28 -25.82 0.14 4.28
N SER A 29 -26.07 0.25 2.98
CA SER A 29 -26.77 -0.80 2.22
C SER A 29 -25.92 -2.04 1.94
N GLY A 30 -24.59 -1.94 2.10
CA GLY A 30 -23.66 -3.01 1.73
C GLY A 30 -23.62 -3.26 0.22
N ARG A 31 -23.91 -2.24 -0.60
CA ARG A 31 -23.88 -2.35 -2.06
C ARG A 31 -22.73 -1.54 -2.67
N ALA A 32 -22.14 -2.07 -3.73
CA ALA A 32 -21.09 -1.40 -4.49
C ALA A 32 -21.36 -1.53 -5.99
N THR A 33 -20.98 -0.51 -6.74
CA THR A 33 -20.97 -0.56 -8.21
C THR A 33 -19.58 -0.95 -8.67
N LEU A 34 -19.47 -2.01 -9.46
CA LEU A 34 -18.24 -2.39 -10.16
C LEU A 34 -18.37 -1.96 -11.62
N LEU A 35 -17.49 -1.06 -12.05
CA LEU A 35 -17.31 -0.70 -13.46
C LEU A 35 -16.13 -1.49 -14.02
N ARG A 36 -16.30 -2.08 -15.19
CA ARG A 36 -15.26 -2.86 -15.87
C ARG A 36 -15.11 -2.42 -17.32
N TYR A 37 -13.88 -2.20 -17.74
CA TYR A 37 -13.53 -1.96 -19.13
C TYR A 37 -12.50 -2.98 -19.57
N THR A 38 -12.93 -3.89 -20.44
CA THR A 38 -12.03 -4.82 -21.12
C THR A 38 -11.47 -4.11 -22.35
N VAL A 39 -10.13 -4.03 -22.44
CA VAL A 39 -9.45 -3.41 -23.57
C VAL A 39 -9.92 -4.06 -24.88
N GLY A 40 -10.33 -3.24 -25.84
CA GLY A 40 -10.86 -3.67 -27.14
C GLY A 40 -12.39 -3.87 -27.18
N GLN A 41 -13.10 -3.84 -26.05
CA GLN A 41 -14.58 -3.88 -26.06
C GLN A 41 -15.24 -2.51 -26.23
N TYR A 42 -14.50 -1.41 -26.03
CA TYR A 42 -14.95 -0.02 -26.20
C TYR A 42 -16.24 0.36 -25.44
N LYS A 43 -16.60 -0.40 -24.39
CA LYS A 43 -17.76 -0.15 -23.55
C LYS A 43 -17.46 -0.52 -22.10
N TRP A 44 -18.03 0.23 -21.16
CA TRP A 44 -18.01 -0.13 -19.74
C TRP A 44 -19.13 -1.11 -19.44
N ALA A 45 -18.80 -2.22 -18.78
CA ALA A 45 -19.77 -3.08 -18.12
C ALA A 45 -19.96 -2.58 -16.69
N VAL A 46 -21.22 -2.47 -16.27
CA VAL A 46 -21.60 -2.04 -14.92
C VAL A 46 -22.28 -3.21 -14.22
N THR A 47 -21.89 -3.48 -12.98
CA THR A 47 -22.45 -4.58 -12.18
C THR A 47 -22.63 -4.12 -10.75
N GLU A 48 -23.82 -4.33 -10.19
CA GLU A 48 -24.07 -4.08 -8.77
C GLU A 48 -23.67 -5.33 -7.96
N LEU A 49 -22.88 -5.11 -6.92
CA LEU A 49 -22.36 -6.15 -6.04
C LEU A 49 -22.80 -5.89 -4.60
N ALA A 50 -22.95 -6.98 -3.84
CA ALA A 50 -23.14 -6.93 -2.41
C ALA A 50 -21.82 -7.23 -1.68
N TYR A 51 -21.61 -6.61 -0.54
CA TYR A 51 -20.50 -6.89 0.37
C TYR A 51 -20.95 -6.78 1.82
N SER A 52 -20.20 -7.41 2.72
CA SER A 52 -20.45 -7.39 4.16
C SER A 52 -19.11 -7.37 4.89
N PRO A 53 -18.98 -6.60 5.99
CA PRO A 53 -20.02 -5.79 6.65
C PRO A 53 -20.30 -4.47 5.92
N PRO A 54 -21.52 -3.91 5.97
CA PRO A 54 -21.85 -2.67 5.27
C PRO A 54 -21.09 -1.45 5.83
N LEU A 55 -20.58 -0.61 4.93
CA LEU A 55 -19.97 0.67 5.28
C LEU A 55 -21.04 1.74 5.47
N HIS A 56 -20.91 2.52 6.55
CA HIS A 56 -21.79 3.64 6.91
C HIS A 56 -21.07 4.99 6.76
N ARG A 57 -20.05 5.03 5.91
CA ARG A 57 -19.22 6.20 5.62
C ARG A 57 -18.73 6.13 4.19
N GLN A 58 -18.23 7.26 3.69
CA GLN A 58 -17.59 7.33 2.39
C GLN A 58 -16.40 6.35 2.30
N TRP A 59 -16.32 5.64 1.18
CA TRP A 59 -15.18 4.80 0.83
C TRP A 59 -13.97 5.68 0.47
N PHE A 60 -12.82 5.38 1.07
CA PHE A 60 -11.57 6.11 0.84
C PHE A 60 -10.48 5.11 0.44
N CYS A 61 -10.34 4.84 -0.85
CA CYS A 61 -9.39 3.83 -1.31
C CYS A 61 -7.97 4.36 -1.29
N GLU A 62 -7.10 3.61 -0.64
CA GLU A 62 -5.67 3.84 -0.64
C GLU A 62 -4.96 3.27 -1.87
N GLY A 63 -5.61 2.33 -2.57
CA GLY A 63 -5.11 1.82 -3.84
C GLY A 63 -5.65 0.43 -4.18
N VAL A 64 -5.32 -0.04 -5.38
CA VAL A 64 -5.75 -1.35 -5.87
C VAL A 64 -4.53 -2.21 -6.17
N VAL A 65 -4.53 -3.44 -5.64
CA VAL A 65 -3.48 -4.43 -5.91
C VAL A 65 -4.03 -5.53 -6.81
N SER A 66 -3.30 -5.86 -7.88
CA SER A 66 -3.60 -7.02 -8.73
C SER A 66 -2.82 -8.23 -8.24
N HIS A 67 -3.52 -9.24 -7.70
CA HIS A 67 -2.88 -10.39 -7.09
C HIS A 67 -3.77 -11.63 -7.08
N GLY A 68 -3.20 -12.80 -7.38
CA GLY A 68 -3.92 -14.08 -7.27
C GLY A 68 -5.17 -14.18 -8.14
N GLY A 69 -5.19 -13.50 -9.29
CA GLY A 69 -6.37 -13.45 -10.18
C GLY A 69 -7.50 -12.56 -9.69
N MET A 70 -7.30 -11.79 -8.61
CA MET A 70 -8.25 -10.83 -8.07
C MET A 70 -7.67 -9.41 -8.05
N LEU A 71 -8.55 -8.42 -8.18
CA LEU A 71 -8.26 -7.04 -7.81
C LEU A 71 -8.63 -6.85 -6.35
N TRP A 72 -7.76 -6.20 -5.59
CA TRP A 72 -7.89 -5.96 -4.16
C TRP A 72 -7.89 -4.46 -3.90
N TRP A 73 -9.07 -3.91 -3.66
CA TRP A 73 -9.25 -2.51 -3.27
C TRP A 73 -9.01 -2.36 -1.77
N VAL A 74 -8.09 -1.48 -1.40
CA VAL A 74 -7.59 -1.32 -0.03
C VAL A 74 -8.24 -0.08 0.59
N GLU A 75 -8.94 -0.27 1.71
CA GLU A 75 -9.40 0.81 2.61
C GLU A 75 -8.82 0.55 4.01
N LEU A 76 -7.76 1.25 4.40
CA LEU A 76 -6.93 0.92 5.57
C LEU A 76 -7.69 0.94 6.91
N SER A 77 -8.87 1.56 6.97
CA SER A 77 -9.72 1.56 8.15
C SER A 77 -10.93 0.62 8.09
N TYR A 78 -11.09 -0.15 7.01
CA TYR A 78 -12.16 -1.14 6.84
C TYR A 78 -11.64 -2.53 6.46
N GLY A 79 -10.59 -2.61 5.66
CA GLY A 79 -10.05 -3.86 5.13
C GLY A 79 -9.86 -3.81 3.62
N LEU A 80 -9.94 -4.98 3.01
CA LEU A 80 -9.85 -5.16 1.57
C LEU A 80 -11.19 -5.64 1.06
N LEU A 81 -11.61 -5.09 -0.08
CA LEU A 81 -12.63 -5.67 -0.92
C LEU A 81 -11.95 -6.27 -2.14
N ALA A 82 -12.31 -7.48 -2.54
CA ALA A 82 -11.69 -8.15 -3.67
C ALA A 82 -12.67 -8.91 -4.54
N CYS A 83 -12.43 -8.95 -5.83
CA CYS A 83 -13.14 -9.83 -6.76
C CYS A 83 -12.29 -10.15 -8.00
N ASP A 84 -12.64 -11.22 -8.72
CA ASP A 84 -12.11 -11.47 -10.07
C ASP A 84 -12.87 -10.58 -11.08
N PRO A 85 -12.20 -9.57 -11.68
CA PRO A 85 -12.86 -8.69 -12.64
C PRO A 85 -13.26 -9.40 -13.95
N TYR A 86 -12.66 -10.55 -14.26
CA TYR A 86 -12.97 -11.36 -15.44
C TYR A 86 -14.16 -12.31 -15.24
N SER A 87 -14.67 -12.45 -14.01
CA SER A 87 -15.83 -13.31 -13.75
C SER A 87 -17.10 -12.73 -14.38
N ASP A 88 -17.91 -13.59 -15.00
CA ASP A 88 -19.25 -13.23 -15.48
C ASP A 88 -20.18 -12.84 -14.32
N LYS A 89 -19.94 -13.42 -13.14
CA LYS A 89 -20.67 -13.16 -11.88
C LYS A 89 -19.64 -12.86 -10.78
N PRO A 90 -19.08 -11.64 -10.74
CA PRO A 90 -18.12 -11.29 -9.70
C PRO A 90 -18.83 -11.23 -8.34
N GLU A 91 -18.13 -11.67 -7.31
CA GLU A 91 -18.56 -11.58 -5.91
C GLU A 91 -17.49 -10.86 -5.10
N LEU A 92 -17.89 -9.98 -4.18
CA LEU A 92 -16.96 -9.26 -3.33
C LEU A 92 -16.61 -10.10 -2.10
N LEU A 93 -15.32 -10.39 -1.96
CA LEU A 93 -14.71 -10.88 -0.74
C LEU A 93 -14.30 -9.71 0.13
N HIS A 94 -14.71 -9.70 1.40
CA HIS A 94 -14.16 -8.81 2.41
C HIS A 94 -13.07 -9.52 3.21
N VAL A 95 -11.93 -8.85 3.38
CA VAL A 95 -10.85 -9.29 4.27
C VAL A 95 -10.51 -8.15 5.23
N PRO A 96 -10.85 -8.24 6.52
CA PRO A 96 -10.46 -7.22 7.50
C PRO A 96 -8.95 -7.20 7.68
N LEU A 97 -8.38 -6.02 7.93
CA LEU A 97 -6.97 -5.89 8.32
C LEU A 97 -6.73 -6.42 9.75
N PRO A 98 -5.49 -6.78 10.10
CA PRO A 98 -5.15 -7.15 11.47
C PRO A 98 -5.54 -6.06 12.47
N THR A 99 -6.14 -6.45 13.59
CA THR A 99 -6.43 -5.54 14.69
C THR A 99 -5.13 -5.07 15.34
N ILE A 100 -4.91 -3.76 15.35
CA ILE A 100 -3.77 -3.12 16.01
C ILE A 100 -4.23 -2.63 17.39
N ILE A 101 -3.64 -3.18 18.45
CA ILE A 101 -4.04 -2.91 19.84
C ILE A 101 -3.56 -1.52 20.29
N ASP A 102 -2.38 -1.13 19.83
CA ASP A 102 -1.64 0.07 20.19
C ASP A 102 -1.41 0.96 18.96
N PRO A 103 -2.46 1.53 18.34
CA PRO A 103 -2.27 2.43 17.21
C PRO A 103 -1.45 3.67 17.62
N LEU A 104 -0.70 4.26 16.67
CA LEU A 104 -0.06 5.56 16.89
C LEU A 104 -1.13 6.58 17.36
N THR A 105 -0.77 7.45 18.30
CA THR A 105 -1.66 8.46 18.88
C THR A 105 -1.13 9.89 18.68
N GLY A 106 -1.98 10.89 18.97
CA GLY A 106 -1.60 12.31 18.90
C GLY A 106 -1.50 12.86 17.48
N LYS A 107 -0.67 13.88 17.27
CA LYS A 107 -0.51 14.56 15.96
C LYS A 107 -0.05 13.62 14.84
N VAL A 108 0.59 12.50 15.19
CA VAL A 108 1.07 11.48 14.24
C VAL A 108 -0.08 10.64 13.67
N ALA A 109 -1.18 10.51 14.41
CA ALA A 109 -2.30 9.61 14.14
C ALA A 109 -3.39 10.17 13.21
N ASN A 110 -3.20 11.38 12.65
CA ASN A 110 -4.21 12.00 11.80
C ASN A 110 -4.58 11.08 10.63
N LEU A 111 -5.85 11.04 10.22
CA LEU A 111 -6.34 10.12 9.18
C LEU A 111 -5.57 10.27 7.85
N ALA A 112 -5.18 11.52 7.52
CA ALA A 112 -4.33 11.83 6.38
C ALA A 112 -2.94 11.14 6.42
N ASN A 113 -2.51 10.69 7.60
CA ASN A 113 -1.23 10.02 7.84
C ASN A 113 -1.38 8.50 7.96
N ARG A 114 -2.57 7.91 7.79
CA ARG A 114 -2.69 6.44 7.90
C ARG A 114 -1.91 5.76 6.78
N ALA A 115 -2.08 6.24 5.56
CA ALA A 115 -1.31 5.87 4.37
C ALA A 115 0.21 6.01 4.54
N SER A 116 0.66 6.99 5.34
CA SER A 116 2.09 7.19 5.57
C SER A 116 2.68 6.18 6.54
N HIS A 117 1.86 5.46 7.31
CA HIS A 117 2.34 4.50 8.31
C HIS A 117 1.87 3.08 8.04
N SER A 118 1.04 2.85 7.03
CA SER A 118 0.66 1.53 6.59
C SER A 118 0.40 1.40 5.11
N CYS A 119 0.52 0.17 4.61
CA CYS A 119 0.17 -0.16 3.24
C CYS A 119 -0.21 -1.62 3.12
N VAL A 120 -0.96 -1.93 2.07
CA VAL A 120 -1.09 -3.29 1.54
C VAL A 120 -0.43 -3.34 0.16
N LYS A 121 0.54 -4.23 -0.03
CA LYS A 121 1.23 -4.43 -1.31
C LYS A 121 1.49 -5.91 -1.56
N ALA A 122 1.68 -6.28 -2.83
CA ALA A 122 2.18 -7.60 -3.18
C ALA A 122 3.70 -7.63 -3.04
N SER A 123 4.22 -8.63 -2.34
CA SER A 123 5.66 -8.88 -2.22
C SER A 123 5.88 -10.39 -2.15
N SER A 124 6.93 -10.92 -2.77
CA SER A 124 7.29 -12.34 -2.75
C SER A 124 6.09 -13.29 -2.92
N GLY A 125 5.27 -13.00 -3.94
CA GLY A 125 4.11 -13.81 -4.31
C GLY A 125 2.94 -13.82 -3.31
N ARG A 126 2.86 -12.89 -2.35
CA ARG A 126 1.74 -12.77 -1.41
C ARG A 126 1.34 -11.31 -1.18
N LEU A 127 0.07 -11.08 -0.86
CA LEU A 127 -0.35 -9.81 -0.28
C LEU A 127 0.20 -9.67 1.14
N ARG A 128 0.77 -8.51 1.43
CA ARG A 128 1.34 -8.18 2.72
C ARG A 128 0.81 -6.85 3.22
N TYR A 129 0.50 -6.82 4.50
CA TYR A 129 0.15 -5.62 5.23
C TYR A 129 1.34 -5.19 6.08
N VAL A 130 1.64 -3.90 6.06
CA VAL A 130 2.67 -3.28 6.88
C VAL A 130 2.01 -2.18 7.69
N GLN A 131 2.33 -2.07 8.98
CA GLN A 131 1.87 -0.99 9.84
C GLN A 131 2.97 -0.59 10.82
N ILE A 132 3.19 0.71 10.96
CA ILE A 132 3.92 1.33 12.07
C ILE A 132 2.91 1.68 13.16
N HIS A 133 3.13 1.21 14.38
CA HIS A 133 2.24 1.35 15.53
C HIS A 133 3.04 1.45 16.84
N GLY A 134 2.37 1.55 17.98
CA GLY A 134 2.98 1.63 19.31
C GLY A 134 3.18 3.05 19.85
N ASP A 135 3.96 3.15 20.92
CA ASP A 135 4.35 4.42 21.54
C ASP A 135 5.18 5.27 20.55
N PRO A 136 4.84 6.54 20.30
CA PRO A 136 5.65 7.41 19.43
C PRO A 136 7.13 7.53 19.82
N ALA A 137 7.50 7.30 21.09
CA ALA A 137 8.88 7.27 21.55
C ALA A 137 9.59 5.93 21.28
N ALA A 138 8.83 4.84 21.11
CA ALA A 138 9.34 3.51 20.81
C ALA A 138 8.45 2.77 19.80
N PRO A 139 8.28 3.30 18.58
CA PRO A 139 7.35 2.76 17.60
C PRO A 139 7.85 1.42 17.05
N VAL A 140 6.90 0.62 16.56
CA VAL A 140 7.12 -0.73 16.06
C VAL A 140 6.60 -0.83 14.64
N VAL A 141 7.42 -1.36 13.72
CA VAL A 141 6.96 -1.79 12.40
C VAL A 141 6.61 -3.28 12.45
N SER A 142 5.40 -3.61 12.01
CA SER A 142 4.91 -4.98 11.91
C SER A 142 4.46 -5.32 10.51
N THR A 143 4.68 -6.58 10.13
CA THR A 143 4.26 -7.11 8.83
C THR A 143 3.43 -8.37 9.00
N TRP A 144 2.45 -8.54 8.11
CA TRP A 144 1.60 -9.72 8.02
C TRP A 144 1.46 -10.14 6.56
N ALA A 145 1.43 -11.44 6.29
CA ALA A 145 1.10 -11.98 4.98
C ALA A 145 -0.30 -12.57 4.96
N LEU A 146 -1.06 -12.27 3.91
CA LEU A 146 -2.37 -12.89 3.69
C LEU A 146 -2.18 -14.34 3.27
N THR A 147 -2.86 -15.25 3.98
CA THR A 147 -2.90 -16.67 3.66
C THR A 147 -4.00 -16.96 2.64
N GLU A 148 -3.92 -18.12 1.98
CA GLU A 148 -4.95 -18.61 1.05
C GLU A 148 -6.33 -18.75 1.73
N ALA A 149 -6.36 -18.94 3.05
CA ALA A 149 -7.58 -18.99 3.85
C ALA A 149 -8.20 -17.61 4.13
N GLY A 150 -7.68 -16.52 3.53
CA GLY A 150 -8.15 -15.15 3.76
C GLY A 150 -7.83 -14.61 5.16
N LYS A 151 -6.81 -15.17 5.83
CA LYS A 151 -6.37 -14.75 7.18
C LYS A 151 -4.98 -14.14 7.14
N TRP A 152 -4.76 -13.10 7.93
CA TRP A 152 -3.44 -12.49 8.10
C TRP A 152 -2.56 -13.28 9.07
N ASN A 153 -1.41 -13.73 8.58
CA ASN A 153 -0.38 -14.38 9.39
C ASN A 153 0.73 -13.37 9.74
N PRO A 154 1.04 -13.13 11.02
CA PRO A 154 2.15 -12.25 11.42
C PRO A 154 3.51 -12.78 10.92
N GLU A 155 4.38 -11.88 10.45
CA GLU A 155 5.72 -12.23 9.94
C GLU A 155 6.86 -11.53 10.69
N ARG A 156 6.80 -10.20 10.84
CA ARG A 156 7.80 -9.40 11.55
C ARG A 156 7.16 -8.45 12.56
N ARG A 157 7.92 -8.16 13.61
CA ARG A 157 7.64 -7.12 14.61
C ARG A 157 8.97 -6.55 15.08
N VAL A 158 9.30 -5.35 14.61
CA VAL A 158 10.61 -4.74 14.81
C VAL A 158 10.43 -3.36 15.45
N PRO A 159 10.95 -3.12 16.66
CA PRO A 159 11.04 -1.78 17.22
C PRO A 159 11.94 -0.90 16.34
N LEU A 160 11.45 0.26 15.90
CA LEU A 160 12.27 1.24 15.19
C LEU A 160 13.49 1.72 16.01
N PRO A 161 13.43 1.85 17.35
CA PRO A 161 14.63 2.15 18.13
C PRO A 161 15.79 1.14 17.95
N ASP A 162 15.49 -0.14 17.67
CA ASP A 162 16.53 -1.14 17.39
C ASP A 162 17.23 -0.86 16.06
N ILE A 163 16.52 -0.29 15.09
CA ILE A 163 17.08 0.13 13.79
C ILE A 163 17.86 1.44 13.97
N TRP A 164 17.33 2.40 14.72
CA TRP A 164 17.97 3.70 14.97
C TRP A 164 19.31 3.59 15.71
N ALA A 165 19.44 2.57 16.56
CA ALA A 165 20.66 2.30 17.32
C ALA A 165 21.74 1.53 16.54
N ASP A 166 21.43 1.00 15.35
CA ASP A 166 22.41 0.28 14.52
C ASP A 166 23.38 1.26 13.84
N GLU A 167 24.65 0.86 13.71
CA GLU A 167 25.70 1.65 13.08
C GLU A 167 25.29 2.13 11.68
N SER A 168 24.60 1.30 10.89
CA SER A 168 24.15 1.68 9.54
C SER A 168 23.18 2.87 9.51
N TYR A 169 22.37 3.05 10.55
CA TYR A 169 21.44 4.18 10.66
C TYR A 169 22.18 5.45 11.08
N LEU A 170 23.13 5.32 12.01
CA LEU A 170 23.98 6.42 12.47
C LEU A 170 24.90 6.93 11.35
N ASP A 171 25.50 6.02 10.59
CA ASP A 171 26.37 6.34 9.44
C ASP A 171 25.59 7.05 8.33
N ALA A 172 24.30 6.72 8.16
CA ALA A 172 23.40 7.40 7.24
C ALA A 172 22.95 8.78 7.73
N MET A 173 23.33 9.19 8.95
CA MET A 173 23.01 10.48 9.58
C MET A 173 21.51 10.80 9.62
N LEU A 174 20.66 9.77 9.76
CA LEU A 174 19.21 9.91 9.78
C LEU A 174 18.70 10.35 11.17
N PRO A 175 17.67 11.20 11.25
CA PRO A 175 17.10 11.60 12.55
C PRO A 175 16.31 10.44 13.20
N GLY A 176 16.29 10.40 14.54
CA GLY A 176 15.49 9.44 15.31
C GLY A 176 14.02 9.85 15.38
N SER A 177 13.31 9.79 14.25
CA SER A 177 11.88 10.11 14.16
C SER A 177 11.12 9.03 13.40
N ILE A 178 9.80 9.00 13.59
CA ILE A 178 8.92 8.02 12.93
C ILE A 178 8.93 8.30 11.42
N PRO A 179 9.43 7.37 10.59
CA PRO A 179 9.48 7.61 9.17
C PRO A 179 8.14 7.24 8.52
N ALA A 180 7.90 7.77 7.32
CA ALA A 180 6.76 7.38 6.51
C ALA A 180 7.11 6.18 5.61
N LEU A 181 6.20 5.24 5.43
CA LEU A 181 6.37 4.08 4.58
C LEU A 181 6.32 4.47 3.10
N ALA A 182 7.39 4.20 2.37
CA ALA A 182 7.51 4.49 0.94
C ALA A 182 7.18 3.26 0.09
N LEU A 183 7.73 2.09 0.43
CA LEU A 183 7.55 0.90 -0.39
C LEU A 183 7.83 -0.36 0.43
N LEU A 184 7.07 -1.42 0.15
CA LEU A 184 7.46 -2.78 0.47
C LEU A 184 8.09 -3.40 -0.79
N ASP A 185 9.31 -3.91 -0.67
CA ASP A 185 10.02 -4.46 -1.84
C ASP A 185 9.22 -5.61 -2.47
N PRO A 186 8.96 -5.58 -3.79
CA PRO A 186 8.15 -6.62 -4.45
C PRO A 186 8.75 -8.02 -4.41
N ALA A 187 10.07 -8.15 -4.25
CA ALA A 187 10.79 -9.42 -4.26
C ALA A 187 11.20 -9.88 -2.85
N ASP A 188 11.57 -8.94 -1.98
CA ASP A 188 12.05 -9.23 -0.62
C ASP A 188 11.08 -8.72 0.46
N PRO A 189 10.34 -9.61 1.15
CA PRO A 189 9.36 -9.18 2.15
C PRO A 189 9.99 -8.61 3.43
N ASP A 190 11.30 -8.78 3.62
CA ASP A 190 12.03 -8.19 4.75
C ASP A 190 12.60 -6.80 4.42
N LYS A 191 12.56 -6.35 3.16
CA LYS A 191 13.08 -5.04 2.76
C LYS A 191 11.96 -4.00 2.63
N LEU A 192 12.00 -2.98 3.50
CA LEU A 192 11.09 -1.83 3.47
C LEU A 192 11.83 -0.55 3.12
N TYR A 193 11.22 0.32 2.33
CA TYR A 193 11.70 1.65 2.06
C TYR A 193 10.85 2.67 2.81
N PHE A 194 11.51 3.71 3.30
CA PHE A 194 10.92 4.74 4.11
C PHE A 194 11.33 6.14 3.64
N PHE A 195 10.42 7.10 3.79
CA PHE A 195 10.68 8.52 3.65
C PHE A 195 10.94 9.15 5.01
N LEU A 196 11.97 9.99 5.09
CA LEU A 196 12.24 10.82 6.26
C LEU A 196 12.93 12.11 5.84
N GLY A 197 12.24 13.24 6.01
CA GLY A 197 12.68 14.49 5.38
C GLY A 197 12.80 14.31 3.86
N SER A 198 13.90 14.74 3.26
CA SER A 198 14.20 14.55 1.83
C SER A 198 15.04 13.29 1.55
N CYS A 199 15.05 12.34 2.49
CA CYS A 199 15.78 11.07 2.35
C CYS A 199 14.83 9.90 2.17
N ILE A 200 15.16 9.03 1.23
CA ILE A 200 14.60 7.68 1.12
C ILE A 200 15.67 6.68 1.53
N PHE A 201 15.30 5.75 2.40
CA PHE A 201 16.21 4.71 2.85
C PHE A 201 15.51 3.36 2.95
N ALA A 202 16.26 2.29 2.68
CA ALA A 202 15.79 0.93 2.78
C ALA A 202 16.32 0.28 4.06
N VAL A 203 15.45 -0.46 4.74
CA VAL A 203 15.76 -1.24 5.94
C VAL A 203 15.50 -2.70 5.65
N ASP A 204 16.48 -3.55 5.98
CA ASP A 204 16.27 -4.99 6.14
C ASP A 204 15.73 -5.22 7.55
N LEU A 205 14.44 -5.57 7.67
CA LEU A 205 13.75 -5.80 8.93
C LEU A 205 14.29 -7.01 9.70
N ARG A 206 14.82 -8.02 9.00
CA ARG A 206 15.36 -9.23 9.63
C ARG A 206 16.71 -8.93 10.27
N ARG A 207 17.55 -8.13 9.61
CA ARG A 207 18.85 -7.69 10.14
C ARG A 207 18.74 -6.46 11.05
N ARG A 208 17.65 -5.70 10.92
CA ARG A 208 17.38 -4.42 11.61
C ARG A 208 18.39 -3.34 11.24
N LYS A 209 18.74 -3.25 9.95
CA LYS A 209 19.80 -2.36 9.46
C LYS A 209 19.33 -1.59 8.23
N VAL A 210 19.84 -0.38 8.08
CA VAL A 210 19.76 0.36 6.82
C VAL A 210 20.68 -0.34 5.82
N VAL A 211 20.16 -0.65 4.64
CA VAL A 211 20.93 -1.30 3.56
C VAL A 211 21.22 -0.37 2.42
N GLU A 212 20.37 0.64 2.20
CA GLU A 212 20.50 1.64 1.14
C GLU A 212 19.91 2.97 1.64
N SER A 213 20.48 4.10 1.23
CA SER A 213 19.91 5.42 1.45
C SER A 213 20.25 6.35 0.29
N GLY A 214 19.41 7.36 0.08
CA GLY A 214 19.61 8.37 -0.94
C GLY A 214 18.74 9.59 -0.71
N GLU A 215 19.24 10.73 -1.17
CA GLU A 215 18.43 11.94 -1.24
C GLU A 215 17.47 11.83 -2.42
N PHE A 216 16.28 12.39 -2.27
CA PHE A 216 15.32 12.53 -3.35
C PHE A 216 14.72 13.93 -3.30
N ASP A 217 14.54 14.52 -4.48
CA ASP A 217 13.76 15.72 -4.63
C ASP A 217 12.32 15.33 -4.97
N MET A 218 11.38 15.90 -4.22
CA MET A 218 9.96 15.87 -4.56
C MET A 218 9.48 17.28 -4.82
N PRO A 219 8.65 17.52 -5.86
CA PRO A 219 7.96 18.78 -6.02
C PRO A 219 7.25 19.14 -4.71
N GLU A 220 7.32 20.41 -4.29
CA GLU A 220 6.60 20.84 -3.10
C GLU A 220 5.10 20.53 -3.26
N SER A 221 4.55 19.76 -2.33
CA SER A 221 3.12 19.51 -2.30
C SER A 221 2.39 20.85 -2.10
N PRO A 222 1.36 21.20 -2.89
CA PRO A 222 0.58 22.43 -2.69
C PRO A 222 -0.02 22.53 -1.28
N ASN A 223 -0.20 21.38 -0.61
CA ASN A 223 -0.69 21.26 0.75
C ASN A 223 0.36 20.59 1.65
N GLN A 224 0.92 21.33 2.60
CA GLN A 224 1.83 20.83 3.65
C GLN A 224 1.23 19.72 4.55
N LEU A 225 -0.04 19.35 4.34
CA LEU A 225 -0.77 18.32 5.06
C LEU A 225 -0.73 16.94 4.37
N ILE A 226 -0.27 16.85 3.11
CA ILE A 226 -0.14 15.56 2.42
C ILE A 226 1.17 14.91 2.90
N VAL A 227 1.04 13.94 3.79
CA VAL A 227 2.19 13.14 4.23
C VAL A 227 2.51 12.11 3.16
N ARG A 228 3.78 12.06 2.77
CA ARG A 228 4.31 11.10 1.79
C ARG A 228 3.96 9.69 2.19
N SER A 229 3.51 8.88 1.25
CA SER A 229 3.03 7.52 1.50
C SER A 229 3.37 6.58 0.36
N SER A 230 3.19 5.29 0.61
CA SER A 230 3.41 4.25 -0.39
C SER A 230 2.44 4.28 -1.58
N HIS A 231 1.42 5.13 -1.56
CA HIS A 231 0.48 5.26 -2.68
C HIS A 231 1.07 6.08 -3.81
N LEU A 232 1.99 6.98 -3.48
CA LEU A 232 2.71 7.77 -4.47
C LEU A 232 3.86 6.98 -5.10
N VAL A 233 4.16 5.77 -4.62
CA VAL A 233 5.35 5.03 -5.02
C VAL A 233 4.99 3.73 -5.71
N HIS A 234 5.52 3.57 -6.92
CA HIS A 234 5.48 2.31 -7.66
C HIS A 234 6.90 1.79 -7.90
N ALA A 235 7.10 0.50 -7.64
CA ALA A 235 8.33 -0.18 -8.02
C ALA A 235 8.32 -0.42 -9.53
N TRP A 236 9.32 0.10 -10.22
CA TRP A 236 9.55 -0.19 -11.63
C TRP A 236 10.76 -1.11 -11.80
N GLN A 237 10.54 -2.31 -12.35
CA GLN A 237 11.64 -3.16 -12.78
C GLN A 237 12.10 -2.71 -14.18
N TYR A 238 13.32 -2.23 -14.24
CA TYR A 238 13.93 -1.75 -15.48
C TYR A 238 14.31 -2.92 -16.39
N ASP A 239 14.10 -2.77 -17.70
CA ASP A 239 14.57 -3.72 -18.70
C ASP A 239 16.11 -3.64 -18.80
N PRO A 240 16.85 -4.70 -18.46
CA PRO A 240 18.31 -4.70 -18.44
C PRO A 240 18.96 -4.49 -19.83
N SER A 241 18.19 -4.50 -20.93
CA SER A 241 18.70 -4.21 -22.28
C SER A 241 18.98 -2.72 -22.54
N SER A 242 18.57 -1.83 -21.64
CA SER A 242 18.72 -0.38 -21.82
C SER A 242 19.97 0.17 -21.11
N SER A 243 20.76 0.97 -21.82
CA SER A 243 22.15 1.30 -21.45
C SER A 243 22.31 2.43 -20.43
N ARG A 244 21.25 2.85 -19.73
CA ARG A 244 21.33 3.93 -18.73
C ARG A 244 21.66 3.36 -17.36
N LYS A 245 22.90 3.55 -16.92
CA LYS A 245 23.36 3.26 -15.55
C LYS A 245 22.91 4.35 -14.58
N HIS A 246 21.63 4.40 -14.26
CA HIS A 246 21.14 5.18 -13.12
C HIS A 246 20.22 4.30 -12.29
N ILE A 247 20.74 3.91 -11.11
CA ILE A 247 20.07 3.49 -9.87
C ILE A 247 18.78 2.68 -10.05
N PHE A 248 18.86 1.42 -9.61
CA PHE A 248 17.73 0.50 -9.51
C PHE A 248 16.59 1.12 -8.69
N PHE A 249 15.37 1.02 -9.24
CA PHE A 249 14.11 1.63 -8.78
C PHE A 249 13.99 3.14 -9.05
N ILE A 250 13.45 3.47 -10.23
CA ILE A 250 12.80 4.76 -10.41
C ILE A 250 11.52 4.72 -9.57
N LEU A 251 11.51 5.43 -8.43
CA LEU A 251 10.28 5.81 -7.75
C LEU A 251 9.59 6.85 -8.64
N LEU A 252 8.60 6.43 -9.42
CA LEU A 252 7.71 7.39 -10.07
C LEU A 252 6.71 7.85 -9.02
N LEU A 253 6.89 9.09 -8.57
CA LEU A 253 5.96 9.83 -7.76
C LEU A 253 5.03 10.57 -8.73
N PHE A 254 3.79 10.09 -8.88
CA PHE A 254 2.78 10.77 -9.70
C PHE A 254 1.93 11.69 -8.81
N ASP A 255 1.64 12.88 -9.35
CA ASP A 255 0.75 13.92 -8.81
C ASP A 255 -0.74 13.54 -8.88
#